data_AF-A0A2X1ANL4-F1
#
_entry.id   AF-A0A2X1ANL4-F1
#
_cell.length_a   1.000
_cell.length_b   1.000
_cell.length_c   1.000
_cell.angle_alpha   90.00
_cell.angle_beta   90.00
_cell.angle_gamma   90.00
#
_symmetry.space_group_name_H-M   'P 1'
#
loop_
_entity.id
_entity.type
_entity.pdbx_description
1 polymer ?
#
loop_
_entity_poly.entity_id
_entity_poly.type
_entity_poly.pdbx_seq_one_letter_code
_entity_poly.pdbx_strand_id
1 'polypeptide(L)'
;MADLGIREFDPAEVLTSSERIAAYIQVVADDMDHDAGEITRAFRVAVRARGASIVAAGAGLSEEALHEALAEGADPSFATVLNIARAVGVRVSFQSTN
;
A
#
# COMPACT_ATOMS: atom_id res chain seq x y z
N MET A 1 22.00 6.48 -29.99
CA MET A 1 21.97 7.01 -28.61
C MET A 1 22.21 5.84 -27.68
N ALA A 2 23.37 5.75 -27.03
CA ALA A 2 23.69 4.61 -26.15
C ALA A 2 22.60 4.42 -25.09
N ASP A 3 22.16 3.17 -24.92
CA ASP A 3 21.32 2.77 -23.79
C ASP A 3 22.12 3.01 -22.50
N LEU A 4 21.66 3.97 -21.70
CA LEU A 4 22.31 4.37 -20.45
C LEU A 4 22.03 3.36 -19.32
N GLY A 5 21.27 2.30 -19.58
CA GLY A 5 20.90 1.29 -18.58
C GLY A 5 20.00 1.86 -17.47
N ILE A 6 19.35 3.00 -17.73
CA ILE A 6 18.46 3.66 -16.77
C ILE A 6 17.09 2.98 -16.85
N ARG A 7 16.65 2.45 -15.72
CA ARG A 7 15.34 1.81 -15.55
C ARG A 7 14.51 2.65 -14.60
N GLU A 8 13.19 2.68 -14.82
CA GLU A 8 12.26 3.33 -13.90
C GLU A 8 12.40 2.75 -12.48
N PHE A 9 12.38 3.63 -11.49
CA PHE A 9 12.45 3.23 -10.10
C PHE A 9 11.11 2.62 -9.68
N ASP A 10 11.12 1.34 -9.26
CA ASP A 10 9.97 0.69 -8.63
C ASP A 10 10.14 0.72 -7.10
N PRO A 11 9.33 1.48 -6.36
CA PRO A 11 9.45 1.54 -4.90
C PRO A 11 9.31 0.17 -4.25
N ALA A 12 8.56 -0.78 -4.85
CA ALA A 12 8.39 -2.11 -4.30
C ALA A 12 9.72 -2.87 -4.11
N GLU A 13 10.77 -2.55 -4.90
CA GLU A 13 12.10 -3.17 -4.80
C GLU A 13 12.82 -2.83 -3.49
N VAL A 14 12.49 -1.70 -2.84
CA VAL A 14 13.20 -1.22 -1.63
C VAL A 14 12.38 -1.31 -0.34
N LEU A 15 11.08 -1.60 -0.43
CA LEU A 15 10.15 -1.76 0.70
C LEU A 15 10.29 -3.13 1.37
N THR A 16 11.50 -3.44 1.84
CA THR A 16 11.87 -4.76 2.38
C THR A 16 11.53 -4.94 3.87
N SER A 17 10.94 -3.95 4.53
CA SER A 17 10.56 -4.01 5.96
C SER A 17 9.25 -3.29 6.25
N SER A 18 8.64 -3.63 7.40
CA SER A 18 7.40 -2.98 7.85
C SER A 18 7.57 -1.48 8.07
N GLU A 19 8.71 -1.09 8.61
CA GLU A 19 9.08 0.30 8.89
C GLU A 19 9.18 1.11 7.60
N ARG A 20 9.78 0.54 6.55
CA ARG A 20 9.86 1.19 5.23
C ARG A 20 8.49 1.33 4.57
N ILE A 21 7.64 0.31 4.67
CA ILE A 21 6.27 0.36 4.15
C ILE A 21 5.47 1.44 4.89
N ALA A 22 5.57 1.49 6.22
CA ALA A 22 4.91 2.50 7.04
C ALA A 22 5.36 3.92 6.66
N ALA A 23 6.68 4.13 6.55
CA ALA A 23 7.24 5.42 6.14
C ALA A 23 6.78 5.83 4.74
N TYR A 24 6.75 4.89 3.78
CA TYR A 24 6.29 5.16 2.43
C TYR A 24 4.82 5.57 2.38
N ILE A 25 3.94 4.81 3.04
CA ILE A 25 2.50 5.14 3.09
C ILE A 25 2.27 6.47 3.79
N GLN A 26 3.01 6.77 4.86
CA GLN A 26 2.91 8.04 5.58
C GLN A 26 3.31 9.21 4.68
N VAL A 27 4.44 9.12 3.96
CA VAL A 27 4.88 10.16 3.01
C VAL A 27 3.83 10.40 1.94
N VAL A 28 3.24 9.34 1.37
CA VAL A 28 2.18 9.51 0.36
C VAL A 28 0.94 10.18 0.96
N ALA A 29 0.53 9.80 2.18
CA ALA A 29 -0.61 10.40 2.85
C ALA A 29 -0.38 11.90 3.13
N ASP A 30 0.83 12.27 3.57
CA ASP A 30 1.19 13.65 3.90
C ASP A 30 1.33 14.51 2.64
N ASP A 31 2.01 14.02 1.60
CA ASP A 31 2.29 14.79 0.38
C ASP A 31 1.05 14.99 -0.50
N MET A 32 0.11 14.04 -0.47
CA MET A 32 -1.09 14.01 -1.32
C MET A 32 -2.35 14.50 -0.58
N ASP A 33 -2.20 15.20 0.56
CA ASP A 33 -3.29 15.71 1.39
C ASP A 33 -4.38 14.65 1.68
N HIS A 34 -3.93 13.44 2.03
CA HIS A 34 -4.77 12.29 2.35
C HIS A 34 -5.71 11.83 1.21
N ASP A 35 -5.33 12.03 -0.07
CA ASP A 35 -6.07 11.51 -1.22
C ASP A 35 -6.22 9.98 -1.18
N ALA A 36 -7.47 9.51 -1.19
CA ALA A 36 -7.78 8.08 -1.06
C ALA A 36 -7.25 7.23 -2.23
N GLY A 37 -7.20 7.80 -3.44
CA GLY A 37 -6.68 7.14 -4.63
C GLY A 37 -5.18 6.90 -4.53
N GLU A 38 -4.42 7.92 -4.14
CA GLU A 38 -2.97 7.82 -3.94
C GLU A 38 -2.61 6.92 -2.74
N ILE A 39 -3.37 6.98 -1.64
CA ILE A 39 -3.21 6.04 -0.54
C ILE A 39 -3.45 4.60 -1.01
N THR A 40 -4.50 4.36 -1.79
CA THR A 40 -4.78 3.02 -2.36
C THR A 40 -3.64 2.56 -3.26
N ARG A 41 -3.09 3.45 -4.08
CA ARG A 41 -1.92 3.16 -4.92
C ARG A 41 -0.70 2.80 -4.07
N ALA A 42 -0.46 3.52 -2.96
CA ALA A 42 0.62 3.19 -2.03
C ALA A 42 0.43 1.80 -1.40
N PHE A 43 -0.79 1.44 -1.03
CA PHE A 43 -1.11 0.09 -0.56
C PHE A 43 -0.83 -0.96 -1.63
N ARG A 44 -1.20 -0.76 -2.91
CA ARG A 44 -0.85 -1.70 -3.98
C ARG A 44 0.65 -1.94 -4.09
N VAL A 45 1.46 -0.88 -3.97
CA VAL A 45 2.93 -0.99 -3.96
C VAL A 45 3.41 -1.80 -2.76
N ALA A 46 2.87 -1.55 -1.57
CA ALA A 46 3.18 -2.33 -0.36
C ALA A 46 2.78 -3.81 -0.49
N VAL A 47 1.62 -4.10 -1.09
CA VAL A 47 1.17 -5.46 -1.38
C VAL A 47 2.15 -6.16 -2.33
N ARG A 48 2.59 -5.49 -3.40
CA ARG A 48 3.60 -6.05 -4.32
C ARG A 48 4.93 -6.33 -3.62
N ALA A 49 5.39 -5.43 -2.75
CA ALA A 49 6.64 -5.62 -2.00
C ALA A 49 6.58 -6.79 -1.02
N ARG A 50 5.41 -7.07 -0.44
CA ARG A 50 5.19 -8.17 0.51
C ARG A 50 4.84 -9.51 -0.13
N GLY A 51 4.17 -9.47 -1.28
CA GLY A 51 3.55 -10.62 -1.92
C GLY A 51 2.04 -10.66 -1.67
N ALA A 52 1.25 -10.63 -2.75
CA ALA A 52 -0.20 -10.56 -2.70
C ALA A 52 -0.84 -11.72 -1.92
N SER A 53 -0.37 -12.96 -2.12
CA SER A 53 -0.88 -14.15 -1.42
C SER A 53 -0.70 -14.05 0.09
N ILE A 54 0.45 -13.54 0.55
CA ILE A 54 0.75 -13.36 1.99
C ILE A 54 -0.19 -12.31 2.58
N VAL A 55 -0.37 -11.19 1.87
CA VAL A 55 -1.25 -10.11 2.33
C VAL A 55 -2.71 -10.54 2.34
N ALA A 56 -3.19 -11.20 1.29
CA ALA A 56 -4.57 -11.69 1.19
C ALA A 56 -4.88 -12.64 2.34
N ALA A 57 -4.01 -13.62 2.59
CA ALA A 57 -4.14 -14.54 3.72
C ALA A 57 -4.12 -13.81 5.07
N GLY A 58 -3.21 -12.86 5.28
CA GLY A 58 -3.11 -12.06 6.50
C GLY A 58 -4.31 -11.14 6.74
N ALA A 59 -4.98 -10.70 5.67
CA ALA A 59 -6.18 -9.86 5.70
C ALA A 59 -7.48 -10.68 5.77
N GLY A 60 -7.41 -12.01 5.64
CA GLY A 60 -8.59 -12.89 5.61
C GLY A 60 -9.39 -12.77 4.30
N LEU A 61 -8.73 -12.49 3.18
CA LEU A 61 -9.30 -12.29 1.86
C LEU A 61 -8.79 -13.36 0.87
N SER A 62 -9.52 -13.57 -0.23
CA SER A 62 -8.92 -14.18 -1.43
C SER A 62 -8.02 -13.17 -2.16
N GLU A 63 -7.18 -13.65 -3.07
CA GLU A 63 -6.37 -12.76 -3.91
C GLU A 63 -7.26 -11.90 -4.82
N GLU A 64 -8.32 -12.44 -5.42
CA GLU A 64 -9.28 -11.61 -6.17
C GLU A 64 -9.91 -10.52 -5.29
N ALA A 65 -10.38 -10.86 -4.09
CA ALA A 65 -11.00 -9.89 -3.19
C ALA A 65 -10.02 -8.80 -2.73
N LEU A 66 -8.74 -9.14 -2.55
CA LEU A 66 -7.70 -8.14 -2.27
C LEU A 66 -7.50 -7.19 -3.46
N HIS A 67 -7.46 -7.71 -4.68
CA HIS A 67 -7.31 -6.88 -5.88
C HIS A 67 -8.53 -5.97 -6.10
N GLU A 68 -9.75 -6.48 -5.90
CA GLU A 68 -10.98 -5.69 -5.97
C GLU A 68 -11.03 -4.60 -4.90
N ALA A 69 -10.67 -4.94 -3.65
CA ALA A 69 -10.66 -3.99 -2.54
C ALA A 69 -9.66 -2.84 -2.76
N LEU A 70 -8.60 -3.08 -3.52
CA LEU A 70 -7.60 -2.07 -3.87
C LEU A 70 -7.81 -1.50 -5.28
N ALA A 71 -8.88 -1.84 -6.01
CA ALA A 71 -9.10 -1.36 -7.38
C ALA A 71 -9.38 0.16 -7.41
N GLU A 72 -9.26 0.76 -8.60
CA GLU A 72 -9.47 2.20 -8.75
C GLU A 72 -10.96 2.51 -8.60
N GLY A 73 -11.31 3.48 -7.75
CA GLY A 73 -12.71 3.77 -7.42
C GLY A 73 -13.40 2.71 -6.54
N ALA A 74 -12.65 1.76 -5.97
CA ALA A 74 -13.20 0.81 -5.02
C ALA A 74 -13.64 1.51 -3.72
N ASP A 75 -14.68 0.98 -3.08
CA ASP A 75 -15.16 1.42 -1.77
C ASP A 75 -15.09 0.24 -0.77
N PRO A 76 -13.87 -0.18 -0.38
CA PRO A 76 -13.72 -1.28 0.57
C PRO A 76 -14.26 -0.87 1.95
N SER A 77 -14.86 -1.83 2.65
CA SER A 77 -15.29 -1.58 4.02
C SER A 77 -14.11 -1.13 4.90
N PHE A 78 -14.37 -0.30 5.90
CA PHE A 78 -13.33 0.15 6.83
C PHE A 78 -12.60 -1.03 7.51
N ALA A 79 -13.32 -2.13 7.80
CA ALA A 79 -12.72 -3.35 8.31
C ALA A 79 -11.72 -3.99 7.33
N THR A 80 -12.05 -4.00 6.03
CA THR A 80 -11.16 -4.47 4.97
C THR A 80 -9.87 -3.65 4.92
N VAL A 81 -9.97 -2.31 4.98
CA VAL A 81 -8.82 -1.41 4.99
C VAL A 81 -7.91 -1.70 6.18
N LEU A 82 -8.47 -1.83 7.40
CA LEU A 82 -7.69 -2.13 8.60
C LEU A 82 -7.00 -3.50 8.53
N ASN A 83 -7.67 -4.51 7.97
CA ASN A 83 -7.10 -5.84 7.80
C ASN A 83 -5.93 -5.83 6.80
N ILE A 84 -6.07 -5.14 5.67
CA ILE A 84 -5.01 -4.98 4.68
C ILE A 84 -3.82 -4.22 5.30
N ALA A 85 -4.09 -3.13 6.02
CA ALA A 85 -3.08 -2.36 6.73
C ALA A 85 -2.26 -3.25 7.68
N ARG A 86 -2.94 -4.05 8.50
CA ARG A 86 -2.26 -5.00 9.39
C ARG A 86 -1.44 -6.03 8.62
N ALA A 87 -1.97 -6.56 7.52
CA ALA A 87 -1.32 -7.60 6.74
C ALA A 87 -0.04 -7.13 6.02
N VAL A 88 0.04 -5.85 5.62
CA VAL A 88 1.28 -5.28 5.07
C VAL A 88 2.29 -4.85 6.17
N GLY A 89 1.87 -4.89 7.43
CA GLY A 89 2.69 -4.58 8.60
C GLY A 89 2.57 -3.14 9.10
N VAL A 90 1.46 -2.46 8.82
CA VAL A 90 1.20 -1.09 9.29
C VAL A 90 -0.05 -1.02 10.18
N ARG A 91 -0.21 0.10 10.88
CA ARG A 91 -1.37 0.40 11.72
C ARG A 91 -1.84 1.81 11.43
N VAL A 92 -3.16 1.99 11.31
CA VAL A 92 -3.79 3.31 11.22
C VAL A 92 -3.75 4.00 12.57
N SER A 93 -3.36 5.27 12.60
CA SER A 93 -3.39 6.13 13.79
C SER A 93 -4.00 7.49 13.46
N PHE A 94 -4.70 8.09 14.41
CA PHE A 94 -5.29 9.42 14.25
C PHE A 94 -4.39 10.47 14.90
N GLN A 95 -4.13 11.56 14.17
CA GLN A 95 -3.31 12.68 14.62
C GLN A 95 -4.15 13.97 14.64
N SER A 96 -3.79 14.93 15.51
CA SER A 96 -4.43 16.24 15.54
C SER A 96 -3.90 17.10 14.39
N THR A 97 -4.78 17.80 13.66
CA THR A 97 -4.43 18.72 12.58
C THR A 97 -4.33 20.18 13.06
N ASN A 98 -3.91 20.39 14.32
CA ASN A 98 -3.82 21.71 14.95
C ASN A 98 -2.45 22.35 14.76
#